data_AF-A0A6N6P4M3-F1
#
_entry.id   AF-A0A6N6P4M3-F1
#
_cell.length_a   1.000
_cell.length_b   1.000
_cell.length_c   1.000
_cell.angle_alpha   90.00
_cell.angle_beta   90.00
_cell.angle_gamma   90.00
#
_symmetry.space_group_name_H-M   'P 1'
#
loop_
_entity.id
_entity.type
_entity.pdbx_description
1 polymer ?
#
loop_
_entity_poly.entity_id
_entity_poly.type
_entity_poly.pdbx_seq_one_letter_code
_entity_poly.pdbx_strand_id
1 'polypeptide(L)'
;MVVTAKDERVKQVLIAAAVLGAITCGIVSLLLSWRLVPGLLGEWLGTLVGIISTPFFLEASFVIMGVLVVMVLNAVRSHREGDEFVALDELPERHAPPGGSAESPPSHN
;
A
#
# COMPACT_ATOMS: atom_id res chain seq x y z
N MET A 1 30.89 1.74 -3.47
CA MET A 1 29.65 1.11 -3.97
C MET A 1 28.50 2.14 -3.93
N VAL A 2 28.61 3.23 -4.73
CA VAL A 2 27.64 4.35 -4.75
C VAL A 2 27.03 4.57 -6.14
N VAL A 3 27.72 4.07 -7.19
CA VAL A 3 27.28 4.17 -8.59
C VAL A 3 25.93 3.46 -8.80
N THR A 4 25.76 2.25 -8.25
CA THR A 4 24.58 1.39 -8.47
C THR A 4 23.25 1.97 -7.95
N ALA A 5 23.26 2.69 -6.83
CA ALA A 5 22.03 3.19 -6.21
C ALA A 5 21.43 4.40 -6.95
N LYS A 6 22.28 5.21 -7.60
CA LYS A 6 21.84 6.37 -8.39
C LYS A 6 21.22 5.91 -9.70
N ASP A 7 21.82 4.91 -10.35
CA ASP A 7 21.31 4.34 -11.60
C ASP A 7 19.95 3.66 -11.43
N GLU A 8 19.72 2.96 -10.31
CA GLU A 8 18.43 2.31 -10.04
C GLU A 8 17.29 3.33 -9.84
N ARG A 9 17.55 4.43 -9.11
CA ARG A 9 16.56 5.53 -8.95
C ARG A 9 16.25 6.19 -10.29
N VAL A 10 17.27 6.44 -11.12
CA VAL A 10 17.09 7.03 -12.45
C VAL A 10 16.30 6.10 -13.36
N LYS A 11 16.59 4.79 -13.34
CA LYS A 11 15.85 3.77 -14.08
C LYS A 11 14.39 3.69 -13.64
N GLN A 12 14.12 3.74 -12.34
CA GLN A 12 12.76 3.74 -11.80
C GLN A 12 11.98 4.99 -12.25
N VAL A 13 12.62 6.17 -12.23
CA VAL A 13 12.02 7.41 -12.72
C VAL A 13 11.75 7.34 -14.22
N LEU A 14 12.66 6.79 -15.01
CA LEU A 14 12.46 6.62 -16.46
C LEU A 14 11.32 5.65 -16.77
N ILE A 15 11.23 4.52 -16.07
CA ILE A 15 10.12 3.57 -16.23
C ILE A 15 8.79 4.24 -15.85
N ALA A 16 8.75 4.94 -14.72
CA ALA A 16 7.55 5.67 -14.29
C ALA A 16 7.14 6.74 -15.31
N ALA A 17 8.09 7.53 -15.82
CA ALA A 17 7.84 8.56 -16.83
C ALA A 17 7.38 7.95 -18.16
N ALA A 18 7.96 6.83 -18.58
CA ALA A 18 7.55 6.13 -19.80
C ALA A 18 6.13 5.57 -19.68
N VAL A 19 5.81 4.94 -18.55
CA VAL A 19 4.45 4.43 -18.28
C VAL A 19 3.45 5.58 -18.24
N LEU A 20 3.75 6.66 -17.53
CA LEU A 20 2.88 7.83 -17.45
C LEU A 20 2.68 8.48 -18.83
N GLY A 21 3.76 8.60 -19.60
CA GLY A 21 3.72 9.11 -20.97
C GLY A 21 2.90 8.24 -21.91
N ALA A 22 3.06 6.91 -21.84
CA ALA A 22 2.29 5.97 -22.65
C ALA A 22 0.79 6.01 -22.31
N ILE A 23 0.44 6.04 -21.02
CA ILE A 23 -0.95 6.18 -20.56
C ILE A 23 -1.54 7.51 -21.05
N THR A 24 -0.81 8.62 -20.87
CA THR A 24 -1.27 9.95 -21.29
C THR A 24 -1.48 9.99 -22.80
N CYS A 25 -0.52 9.52 -23.58
CA CYS A 25 -0.61 9.49 -25.04
C CYS A 25 -1.76 8.58 -25.51
N GLY A 26 -1.97 7.44 -24.85
CA GLY A 26 -3.08 6.53 -25.12
C GLY A 26 -4.44 7.17 -24.83
N ILE A 27 -4.60 7.84 -23.69
CA ILE A 27 -5.85 8.53 -23.33
C ILE A 27 -6.13 9.68 -24.29
N VAL A 28 -5.14 10.53 -24.58
CA VAL A 28 -5.30 11.64 -25.54
C VAL A 28 -5.65 11.10 -26.92
N SER A 29 -4.95 10.07 -27.39
CA SER A 29 -5.24 9.42 -28.68
C SER A 29 -6.64 8.83 -28.69
N LEU A 30 -7.10 8.20 -27.61
CA LEU A 30 -8.45 7.66 -27.49
C LEU A 30 -9.48 8.80 -27.54
N LEU A 31 -9.28 9.89 -26.79
CA LEU A 31 -10.18 11.04 -26.76
C LEU A 31 -10.32 11.72 -28.12
N LEU A 32 -9.22 11.85 -28.89
CA LEU A 32 -9.25 12.45 -30.21
C LEU A 32 -9.73 11.49 -31.31
N SER A 33 -9.31 10.23 -31.25
CA SER A 33 -9.52 9.27 -32.36
C SER A 33 -10.84 8.52 -32.27
N TRP A 34 -11.49 8.56 -31.11
CA TRP A 34 -12.79 7.95 -30.91
C TRP A 34 -13.83 8.35 -31.97
N ARG A 35 -13.79 9.61 -32.40
CA ARG A 35 -14.71 10.17 -33.41
C ARG A 35 -14.42 9.69 -34.84
N LEU A 36 -13.26 9.11 -35.07
CA LEU A 36 -12.80 8.62 -36.38
C LEU A 36 -13.12 7.13 -36.59
N VAL A 37 -13.66 6.44 -35.57
CA VAL A 37 -14.05 5.04 -35.66
C VAL A 37 -15.55 4.98 -35.98
N PRO A 38 -15.96 4.76 -37.24
CA PRO A 38 -17.37 4.58 -37.57
C PRO A 38 -17.86 3.19 -37.13
N GLY A 39 -19.06 3.12 -36.54
CA GLY A 39 -19.75 1.88 -36.19
C GLY A 39 -20.00 1.69 -34.68
N LEU A 40 -20.57 0.54 -34.30
CA LEU A 40 -20.98 0.21 -32.93
C LEU A 40 -19.81 0.27 -31.92
N LEU A 41 -18.63 -0.20 -32.34
CA LEU A 41 -17.39 -0.14 -31.57
C LEU A 41 -16.92 1.29 -31.31
N GLY A 42 -17.32 2.22 -32.18
CA GLY A 42 -17.12 3.67 -32.19
C GLY A 42 -18.25 4.47 -31.51
N GLU A 43 -19.24 3.79 -30.94
CA GLU A 43 -20.28 4.38 -30.07
C GLU A 43 -20.12 3.89 -28.60
N TRP A 44 -19.64 2.65 -28.43
CA TRP A 44 -19.35 2.03 -27.14
C TRP A 44 -18.23 2.67 -26.30
N LEU A 45 -16.97 2.74 -26.77
CA LEU A 45 -15.87 3.40 -26.03
C LEU A 45 -16.11 4.90 -25.74
N GLY A 46 -17.05 5.54 -26.40
CA GLY A 46 -17.36 6.97 -26.33
C GLY A 46 -18.42 7.23 -25.30
N THR A 47 -19.37 6.31 -25.23
CA THR A 47 -20.25 6.17 -24.09
C THR A 47 -19.40 5.89 -22.84
N LEU A 48 -18.44 4.96 -22.90
CA LEU A 48 -17.51 4.69 -21.79
C LEU A 48 -16.67 5.92 -21.42
N VAL A 49 -16.02 6.57 -22.40
CA VAL A 49 -15.23 7.80 -22.23
C VAL A 49 -16.09 8.91 -21.63
N GLY A 50 -17.33 9.06 -22.09
CA GLY A 50 -18.28 10.01 -21.55
C GLY A 50 -18.61 9.75 -20.09
N ILE A 51 -18.88 8.48 -19.73
CA ILE A 51 -19.19 8.05 -18.37
C ILE A 51 -18.00 8.29 -17.43
N ILE A 52 -16.79 7.85 -17.78
CA ILE A 52 -15.61 7.99 -16.93
C ILE A 52 -15.14 9.45 -16.79
N SER A 53 -15.49 10.31 -17.76
CA SER A 53 -15.18 11.74 -17.72
C SER A 53 -16.23 12.55 -16.97
N THR A 54 -17.28 11.92 -16.44
CA THR A 54 -18.27 12.61 -15.62
C THR A 54 -17.61 13.15 -14.34
N PRO A 55 -18.02 14.34 -13.85
CA PRO A 55 -17.41 14.96 -12.68
C PRO A 55 -17.49 14.06 -11.44
N PHE A 56 -18.57 13.30 -11.28
CA PHE A 56 -18.74 12.35 -10.18
C PHE A 56 -17.71 11.22 -10.21
N PHE A 57 -17.41 10.65 -11.37
CA PHE A 57 -16.43 9.57 -11.48
C PHE A 57 -15.01 10.07 -11.21
N LEU A 58 -14.70 11.27 -11.69
CA LEU A 58 -13.43 11.95 -11.41
C LEU A 58 -13.28 12.24 -9.91
N GLU A 59 -14.29 12.80 -9.26
CA GLU A 59 -14.30 13.05 -7.81
C GLU A 59 -14.14 11.75 -7.01
N ALA A 60 -14.93 10.71 -7.32
CA ALA A 60 -14.84 9.42 -6.66
C ALA A 60 -13.43 8.80 -6.80
N SER A 61 -12.81 8.95 -7.97
CA SER A 61 -11.45 8.46 -8.20
C SER A 61 -10.40 9.19 -7.34
N PHE A 62 -10.55 10.50 -7.11
CA PHE A 62 -9.69 11.25 -6.19
C PHE A 62 -9.84 10.79 -4.74
N VAL A 63 -11.06 10.50 -4.30
CA VAL A 63 -11.31 9.97 -2.94
C VAL A 63 -10.64 8.62 -2.76
N ILE A 64 -10.85 7.69 -3.71
CA ILE A 64 -10.24 6.35 -3.68
C ILE A 64 -8.70 6.46 -3.73
N MET A 65 -8.16 7.33 -4.60
CA MET A 65 -6.74 7.58 -4.69
C MET A 65 -6.18 8.11 -3.35
N GLY A 66 -6.87 9.04 -2.71
CA GLY A 66 -6.49 9.56 -1.39
C GLY A 66 -6.40 8.46 -0.32
N VAL A 67 -7.39 7.57 -0.28
CA VAL A 67 -7.39 6.40 0.63
C VAL A 67 -6.23 5.46 0.32
N LEU A 68 -5.97 5.16 -0.95
CA LEU A 68 -4.84 4.32 -1.36
C LEU A 68 -3.50 4.91 -0.95
N VAL A 69 -3.32 6.23 -1.11
CA VAL A 69 -2.09 6.91 -0.69
C VAL A 69 -1.88 6.77 0.82
N VAL A 70 -2.93 6.95 1.63
CA VAL A 70 -2.85 6.77 3.09
C VAL A 70 -2.50 5.31 3.44
N MET A 71 -3.14 4.33 2.80
CA MET A 71 -2.84 2.91 3.02
C MET A 71 -1.39 2.57 2.67
N VAL A 72 -0.89 3.02 1.52
CA VAL A 72 0.49 2.78 1.09
C VAL A 72 1.46 3.46 2.05
N LEU A 73 1.21 4.71 2.44
CA LEU A 73 2.07 5.41 3.40
C LEU A 73 2.12 4.69 4.75
N ASN A 74 0.97 4.21 5.23
CA ASN A 74 0.89 3.43 6.45
C ASN A 74 1.65 2.09 6.33
N ALA A 75 1.51 1.38 5.20
CA ALA A 75 2.24 0.15 4.94
C ALA A 75 3.76 0.37 4.86
N VAL A 76 4.20 1.44 4.19
CA VAL A 76 5.62 1.82 4.11
C VAL A 76 6.16 2.18 5.50
N ARG A 77 5.38 2.92 6.30
CA ARG A 77 5.76 3.24 7.69
C ARG A 77 5.87 1.98 8.53
N SER A 78 4.87 1.10 8.47
CA SER A 78 4.88 -0.20 9.15
C SER A 78 6.06 -1.08 8.75
N HIS A 79 6.49 -1.06 7.48
CA HIS A 79 7.68 -1.78 7.03
C HIS A 79 9.00 -1.17 7.53
N ARG A 80 9.02 0.14 7.83
CA ARG A 80 10.21 0.83 8.35
C ARG A 80 10.29 0.77 9.88
N GLU A 81 9.15 0.69 10.56
CA GLU A 81 9.03 0.50 12.02
C GLU A 81 9.02 -0.99 12.40
N GLY A 82 8.85 -1.89 11.42
CA GLY A 82 8.66 -3.33 11.61
C GLY A 82 9.92 -4.19 11.77
N ASP A 83 11.07 -3.61 12.11
CA ASP A 83 12.22 -4.39 12.64
C ASP A 83 12.31 -4.24 14.18
N GLU A 84 11.21 -3.84 14.81
CA GLU A 84 11.05 -3.77 16.27
C GLU A 84 9.82 -4.54 16.75
N PHE A 85 9.36 -5.54 15.97
CA PHE A 85 8.57 -6.62 16.55
C PHE A 85 9.50 -7.44 17.43
N VAL A 86 9.65 -6.99 18.67
CA VAL A 86 10.21 -7.77 19.77
C VAL A 86 9.59 -9.15 19.68
N ALA A 87 10.39 -10.16 19.30
CA ALA A 87 9.98 -11.54 19.39
C ALA A 87 9.56 -11.77 20.85
N LEU A 88 8.28 -12.04 21.10
CA LEU A 88 7.79 -12.51 22.39
C LEU A 88 8.23 -13.97 22.63
N ASP A 89 9.40 -14.37 22.11
CA ASP A 89 10.11 -15.56 22.55
C ASP A 89 10.92 -15.15 23.78
N GLU A 90 10.79 -15.95 24.84
CA GLU A 90 11.49 -15.81 26.13
C GLU A 90 10.83 -14.87 27.15
N LEU A 91 9.57 -15.16 27.52
CA LEU A 91 9.28 -15.19 28.94
C LEU A 91 9.83 -16.51 29.49
N PRO A 92 10.94 -16.51 30.24
CA PRO A 92 11.44 -17.72 30.86
C PRO A 92 10.40 -18.23 31.86
N GLU A 93 9.99 -19.49 31.70
CA GLU A 93 9.45 -20.26 32.82
C GLU A 93 10.48 -20.27 33.95
N ARG A 94 10.32 -19.36 34.91
CA ARG A 94 11.12 -19.26 36.12
C ARG A 94 10.30 -18.49 37.15
N HIS A 95 9.91 -18.99 38.30
CA HIS A 95 10.27 -20.17 39.06
C HIS A 95 9.19 -20.28 40.16
N ALA A 96 8.74 -21.48 40.52
CA ALA A 96 8.06 -21.65 41.80
C ALA A 96 9.00 -21.14 42.92
N PRO A 97 8.52 -20.34 43.90
CA PRO A 97 9.38 -19.93 45.00
C PRO A 97 9.79 -21.16 45.83
N PRO A 98 11.09 -21.34 46.12
CA PRO A 98 11.58 -22.42 46.95
C PRO A 98 11.16 -22.14 48.41
N GLY A 99 10.72 -23.20 49.09
CA GLY A 99 10.56 -23.32 50.54
C GLY A 99 10.60 -22.03 51.37
N GLY A 100 9.43 -21.42 51.57
CA GLY A 100 9.17 -20.59 52.74
C GLY A 100 8.81 -21.50 53.91
N SER A 101 9.82 -21.89 54.70
CA SER A 101 9.64 -22.52 56.01
C SER A 101 9.01 -21.48 56.94
N ALA A 102 7.70 -21.53 57.10
CA ALA A 102 6.98 -20.86 58.17
C ALA A 102 6.37 -21.95 59.06
N GLU A 103 7.15 -22.30 60.07
CA GLU A 103 6.71 -22.43 61.47
C GLU A 103 5.53 -23.39 61.78
N SER A 104 5.87 -24.48 62.47
CA SER A 104 5.00 -25.26 63.35
C SER A 104 5.74 -25.37 64.70
N PRO A 105 5.12 -25.59 65.89
CA PRO A 105 3.71 -25.58 66.32
C PRO A 105 3.50 -24.74 67.63
N PRO A 106 2.37 -24.82 68.38
CA PRO A 106 2.23 -25.89 69.38
C PRO A 106 0.81 -26.47 69.54
N SER A 107 0.81 -27.72 70.04
CA SER A 107 -0.33 -28.53 70.47
C SER A 107 -0.83 -28.18 71.88
N HIS A 108 -2.14 -27.99 72.04
CA HIS A 108 -2.99 -28.18 73.25
C HIS A 108 -4.40 -27.71 72.84
N ASN A 109 -5.51 -28.44 72.93
CA ASN A 109 -5.97 -29.51 73.82
C ASN A 109 -7.02 -30.36 73.07
#